data_AF-A0A817W3P0-F1
#
_entry.id   AF-A0A817W3P0-F1
#
_cell.length_a   1.000
_cell.length_b   1.000
_cell.length_c   1.000
_cell.angle_alpha   90.00
_cell.angle_beta   90.00
_cell.angle_gamma   90.00
#
_symmetry.space_group_name_H-M   'P 1'
#
loop_
_entity.id
_entity.type
_entity.pdbx_description
1 polymer ?
#
loop_
_entity_poly.entity_id
_entity_poly.type
_entity_poly.pdbx_seq_one_letter_code
_entity_poly.pdbx_strand_id
1 'polypeptide(L)'
;MCTKLAKLFVESIDRVVQELGYCCGRQYAYLPQVMLCYGKQSSDTYTFCVKCFNSIESESIFVGDDPTQALVEIPKKLFLLAKNDIQEPEIMIDCIICTRRWHQICALRLDQIWPEGFICNTCIREYNIKRTENRYIAQQLTVTDLSSRLEERVNKFLLDKDCHEGRVTIRVLASSDKICKVKPQLKSFYPNQVVDDYPYRTKAIFAFQEIEGLDVVFFGMYVQEYDERCPTPNTHRAYISYLDTVHFFRPKLYRQDVYHEILIGYLNYAKQHGYMYAHLWACPTSADFDYIFHCHPPEQRFPKLKHLRDWCRKMLDRAIAEHIAIDYKNIMQDCLDSQAHTVLDIPYFDDDLWPIIIEDSIEKLNQEDPTEISGKRKSANTYEKKLLKKTANQMSNCTDLLSIIFSTIEKRKEFDIRYYCTVCDDFDLCKKCYNVEPKYEHKMECSVLLTVDMSQDNEENSLNSNDKSIASTLL
;
A
#
# COMPACT_ATOMS: atom_id res chain seq x y z
N MET A 1 20.97 3.64 36.29
CA MET A 1 22.33 3.04 36.20
C MET A 1 22.31 1.98 35.11
N CYS A 2 23.19 1.87 34.12
CA CYS A 2 24.20 2.75 33.53
C CYS A 2 24.15 2.50 32.01
N THR A 3 23.36 3.29 31.28
CA THR A 3 23.13 3.07 29.84
C THR A 3 24.39 3.26 29.00
N LYS A 4 25.34 4.08 29.46
CA LYS A 4 26.62 4.31 28.77
C LYS A 4 27.61 3.15 28.94
N LEU A 5 27.70 2.56 30.14
CA LEU A 5 28.50 1.35 30.36
C LEU A 5 27.94 0.16 29.58
N ALA A 6 26.62 0.00 29.54
CA ALA A 6 25.98 -1.05 28.75
C ALA A 6 26.29 -0.91 27.24
N LYS A 7 26.19 0.31 26.68
CA LYS A 7 26.55 0.57 25.28
C LYS A 7 28.03 0.26 24.98
N LEU A 8 28.95 0.77 25.82
CA LEU A 8 30.39 0.52 25.66
C LEU A 8 30.73 -0.97 25.81
N PHE A 9 30.06 -1.67 26.72
CA PHE A 9 30.21 -3.11 26.88
C PHE A 9 29.77 -3.85 25.63
N VAL A 10 28.58 -3.53 25.09
CA VAL A 10 28.06 -4.15 23.85
C VAL A 10 29.00 -3.92 22.66
N GLU A 11 29.51 -2.70 22.47
CA GLU A 11 30.45 -2.40 21.38
C GLU A 11 31.78 -3.17 21.53
N SER A 12 32.28 -3.31 22.76
CA SER A 12 33.57 -3.97 23.02
C SER A 12 33.46 -5.49 22.98
N ILE A 13 32.37 -6.05 23.50
CA ILE A 13 32.20 -7.49 23.66
C ILE A 13 31.92 -8.19 22.32
N ASP A 14 31.28 -7.50 21.38
CA ASP A 14 30.85 -8.09 20.10
C ASP A 14 32.04 -8.65 19.32
N ARG A 15 33.09 -7.84 19.18
CA ARG A 15 34.33 -8.23 18.52
C ARG A 15 35.03 -9.39 19.23
N VAL A 16 35.13 -9.33 20.56
CA VAL A 16 35.78 -10.38 21.37
C VAL A 16 35.06 -11.71 21.22
N VAL A 17 33.72 -11.69 21.27
CA VAL A 17 32.88 -12.88 21.15
C VAL A 17 32.97 -13.50 19.74
N GLN A 18 33.05 -12.66 18.70
CA GLN A 18 33.32 -13.11 17.33
C GLN A 18 34.70 -13.77 17.18
N GLU A 19 35.75 -13.18 17.76
CA GLU A 19 37.11 -13.75 17.78
C GLU A 19 37.14 -15.11 18.51
N LEU A 20 36.26 -15.33 19.48
CA LEU A 20 36.08 -16.62 20.18
C LEU A 20 35.24 -17.65 19.42
N GLY A 21 34.73 -17.32 18.23
CA GLY A 21 33.99 -18.23 17.35
C GLY A 21 32.47 -18.28 17.56
N TYR A 22 31.89 -17.26 18.19
CA TYR A 22 30.44 -17.07 18.29
C TYR A 22 29.93 -16.08 17.21
N CYS A 23 28.62 -15.96 17.04
CA CYS A 23 28.02 -15.03 16.06
C CYS A 23 28.24 -13.55 16.42
N CYS A 24 27.87 -13.18 17.64
CA CYS A 24 27.93 -11.80 18.15
C CYS A 24 27.73 -11.83 19.68
N GLY A 25 28.15 -10.76 20.35
CA GLY A 25 28.03 -10.56 21.80
C GLY A 25 26.81 -9.73 22.20
N ARG A 26 25.89 -9.49 21.26
CA ARG A 26 24.70 -8.64 21.45
C ARG A 26 23.56 -9.45 22.06
N GLN A 27 22.74 -8.78 22.85
CA GLN A 27 21.48 -9.34 23.32
C GLN A 27 20.35 -8.83 22.44
N TYR A 28 19.77 -9.72 21.64
CA TYR A 28 18.62 -9.41 20.79
C TYR A 28 17.32 -9.85 21.44
N ALA A 29 16.28 -9.04 21.24
CA ALA A 29 14.91 -9.35 21.57
C ALA A 29 14.00 -8.84 20.45
N TYR A 30 12.91 -9.53 20.22
CA TYR A 30 11.89 -9.10 19.27
C TYR A 30 11.20 -7.83 19.76
N LEU A 31 10.74 -7.02 18.81
CA LEU A 31 9.94 -5.85 19.14
C LEU A 31 8.61 -6.30 19.76
N PRO A 32 8.11 -5.61 20.80
CA PRO A 32 6.83 -5.93 21.40
C PRO A 32 5.72 -5.88 20.37
N GLN A 33 4.80 -6.85 20.41
CA GLN A 33 3.64 -6.85 19.53
C GLN A 33 2.77 -5.61 19.81
N VAL A 34 2.23 -5.03 18.73
CA VAL A 34 1.24 -3.95 18.85
C VAL A 34 -0.06 -4.53 19.37
N MET A 35 -0.47 -4.12 20.57
CA MET A 35 -1.71 -4.59 21.20
C MET A 35 -2.86 -3.68 20.75
N LEU A 36 -3.84 -4.21 20.02
CA LEU A 36 -5.04 -3.46 19.62
C LEU A 36 -6.05 -3.40 20.78
N CYS A 37 -6.64 -2.23 21.00
CA CYS A 37 -7.73 -2.06 21.97
C CYS A 37 -9.02 -2.66 21.40
N TYR A 38 -9.77 -3.42 22.20
CA TYR A 38 -10.87 -4.29 21.75
C TYR A 38 -10.40 -5.42 20.80
N GLY A 39 -9.09 -5.58 20.63
CA GLY A 39 -8.52 -6.61 19.77
C GLY A 39 -8.44 -7.94 20.50
N LYS A 40 -8.83 -8.99 19.78
CA LYS A 40 -8.56 -10.38 20.15
C LYS A 40 -7.15 -10.75 19.70
N GLN A 41 -6.29 -11.18 20.63
CA GLN A 41 -4.88 -11.49 20.31
C GLN A 41 -4.66 -12.96 19.93
N SER A 42 -5.42 -13.84 20.56
CA SER A 42 -5.48 -15.28 20.29
C SER A 42 -6.92 -15.75 20.47
N SER A 43 -7.21 -17.04 20.25
CA SER A 43 -8.58 -17.58 20.32
C SER A 43 -9.39 -17.19 21.57
N ASP A 44 -8.72 -16.82 22.68
CA ASP A 44 -9.35 -16.58 23.98
C ASP A 44 -8.84 -15.36 24.77
N THR A 45 -8.17 -14.39 24.14
CA THR A 45 -7.60 -13.22 24.86
C THR A 45 -8.03 -11.88 24.26
N TYR A 46 -8.56 -10.98 25.09
CA TYR A 46 -8.99 -9.63 24.71
C TYR A 46 -8.18 -8.57 25.44
N THR A 47 -7.74 -7.54 24.73
CA THR A 47 -6.97 -6.43 25.33
C THR A 47 -7.73 -5.12 25.27
N PHE A 48 -7.66 -4.36 26.36
CA PHE A 48 -8.20 -3.01 26.46
C PHE A 48 -7.10 -2.07 26.94
N CYS A 49 -7.00 -0.89 26.33
CA CYS A 49 -6.24 0.18 26.95
C CYS A 49 -6.96 0.61 28.24
N VAL A 50 -6.19 1.08 29.23
CA VAL A 50 -6.72 1.47 30.55
C VAL A 50 -7.86 2.49 30.42
N LYS A 51 -7.75 3.43 29.47
CA LYS A 51 -8.78 4.44 29.23
C LYS A 51 -10.11 3.83 28.78
N CYS A 52 -10.09 2.93 27.80
CA CYS A 52 -11.30 2.29 27.27
C CYS A 52 -11.90 1.28 28.25
N PHE A 53 -11.05 0.54 28.99
CA PHE A 53 -11.52 -0.35 30.04
C PHE A 53 -12.31 0.40 31.13
N ASN A 54 -11.79 1.58 31.52
CA ASN A 54 -12.40 2.42 32.56
C ASN A 54 -13.64 3.18 32.08
N SER A 55 -13.81 3.42 30.77
CA SER A 55 -15.00 4.12 30.25
C SER A 55 -16.26 3.23 30.22
N ILE A 56 -16.12 1.92 30.39
CA ILE A 56 -17.25 1.00 30.48
C ILE A 56 -17.81 1.09 31.89
N GLU A 57 -19.07 1.48 32.08
CA GLU A 57 -19.66 1.61 33.43
C GLU A 57 -20.08 0.24 34.01
N SER A 58 -20.35 -0.74 33.15
CA SER A 58 -20.74 -2.11 33.52
C SER A 58 -19.60 -2.89 34.20
N GLU A 59 -19.97 -3.80 35.12
CA GLU A 59 -19.08 -4.78 35.77
C GLU A 59 -18.62 -5.90 34.81
N SER A 60 -19.30 -6.04 33.68
CA SER A 60 -18.94 -6.97 32.60
C SER A 60 -18.73 -6.23 31.29
N ILE A 61 -17.83 -6.75 30.47
CA ILE A 61 -17.53 -6.28 29.11
C ILE A 61 -18.08 -7.29 28.11
N PHE A 62 -18.83 -6.80 27.13
CA PHE A 62 -19.35 -7.61 26.03
C PHE A 62 -18.40 -7.52 24.84
N VAL A 63 -17.86 -8.65 24.39
CA VAL A 63 -16.89 -8.73 23.28
C VAL A 63 -17.38 -9.68 22.20
N GLY A 64 -17.07 -9.38 20.95
CA GLY A 64 -17.39 -10.25 19.82
C GLY A 64 -16.62 -9.80 18.58
N ASP A 65 -16.17 -10.79 17.80
CA ASP A 65 -15.39 -10.57 16.57
C ASP A 65 -16.30 -10.22 15.38
N ASP A 66 -17.58 -10.62 15.44
CA ASP A 66 -18.56 -10.49 14.37
C ASP A 66 -19.86 -9.85 14.92
N PRO A 67 -20.31 -8.71 14.38
CA PRO A 67 -21.54 -8.05 14.83
C PRO A 67 -22.81 -8.89 14.58
N THR A 68 -22.74 -9.96 13.79
CA THR A 68 -23.85 -10.91 13.58
C THR A 68 -23.89 -12.04 14.61
N GLN A 69 -22.86 -12.18 15.45
CA GLN A 69 -22.77 -13.18 16.50
C GLN A 69 -23.13 -12.60 17.87
N ALA A 70 -23.62 -13.46 18.76
CA ALA A 70 -23.90 -13.07 20.14
C ALA A 70 -22.60 -12.68 20.84
N LEU A 71 -22.59 -11.50 21.47
CA LEU A 71 -21.43 -11.03 22.23
C LEU A 71 -21.20 -11.91 23.46
N VAL A 72 -19.93 -12.23 23.72
CA VAL A 72 -19.49 -12.93 24.92
C VAL A 72 -19.38 -11.94 26.06
N GLU A 73 -20.05 -12.23 27.17
CA GLU A 73 -19.94 -11.43 28.40
C GLU A 73 -18.72 -11.90 29.22
N ILE A 74 -17.78 -10.99 29.46
CA ILE A 74 -16.59 -11.24 30.28
C ILE A 74 -16.58 -10.28 31.48
N PRO A 75 -16.67 -10.80 32.72
CA PRO A 75 -16.56 -9.97 33.92
C PRO A 75 -15.22 -9.23 33.99
N LYS A 76 -15.25 -7.94 34.33
CA LYS A 76 -14.04 -7.09 34.43
C LYS A 76 -12.96 -7.64 35.35
N LYS A 77 -13.37 -8.32 36.42
CA LYS A 77 -12.47 -8.97 37.39
C LYS A 77 -11.57 -10.06 36.80
N LEU A 78 -11.89 -10.58 35.61
CA LEU A 78 -11.06 -11.57 34.91
C LEU A 78 -9.93 -10.93 34.10
N PHE A 79 -9.98 -9.61 33.87
CA PHE A 79 -8.92 -8.89 33.18
C PHE A 79 -7.76 -8.62 34.13
N LEU A 80 -6.55 -8.88 33.64
CA LEU A 80 -5.31 -8.62 34.37
C LEU A 80 -4.69 -7.31 33.89
N LEU A 81 -4.40 -6.41 34.83
CA LEU A 81 -3.64 -5.21 34.51
C LEU A 81 -2.20 -5.60 34.20
N ALA A 82 -1.77 -5.35 32.96
CA ALA A 82 -0.42 -5.62 32.50
C ALA A 82 0.14 -4.40 31.77
N LYS A 83 1.47 -4.34 31.68
CA LYS A 83 2.19 -3.38 30.85
C LYS A 83 2.72 -4.11 29.63
N ASN A 84 2.60 -3.49 28.45
CA ASN A 84 3.16 -4.05 27.23
C ASN A 84 4.68 -3.77 27.15
N ASP A 85 5.45 -4.39 28.05
CA ASP A 85 6.91 -4.29 28.13
C ASP A 85 7.59 -5.65 28.13
N ILE A 86 6.86 -6.71 27.75
CA ILE A 86 7.42 -8.03 27.52
C ILE A 86 8.21 -7.99 26.21
N GLN A 87 9.50 -8.28 26.30
CA GLN A 87 10.40 -8.44 25.17
C GLN A 87 10.83 -9.89 25.10
N GLU A 88 10.41 -10.58 24.05
CA GLU A 88 10.79 -11.98 23.82
C GLU A 88 12.24 -12.02 23.30
N PRO A 89 13.17 -12.70 23.99
CA PRO A 89 14.55 -12.80 23.52
C PRO A 89 14.63 -13.61 22.22
N GLU A 90 15.61 -13.29 21.38
CA GLU A 90 15.87 -14.10 20.18
C GLU A 90 16.23 -15.54 20.57
N ILE A 91 15.73 -16.51 19.80
CA ILE A 91 16.04 -17.93 20.00
C ILE A 91 17.52 -18.16 19.73
N MET A 92 18.13 -19.00 20.58
CA MET A 92 19.52 -19.41 20.46
C MET A 92 19.60 -20.90 20.15
N ILE A 93 20.55 -21.29 19.32
CA ILE A 93 20.80 -22.67 18.89
C ILE A 93 22.25 -23.06 19.13
N ASP A 94 22.51 -24.36 19.30
CA ASP A 94 23.84 -24.88 19.55
C ASP A 94 24.47 -25.46 18.29
N CYS A 95 25.75 -25.19 18.08
CA CYS A 95 26.51 -25.92 17.07
C CYS A 95 26.69 -27.39 17.51
N ILE A 96 26.32 -28.34 16.66
CA ILE A 96 26.40 -29.78 16.98
C ILE A 96 27.83 -30.32 17.11
N ILE A 97 28.85 -29.53 16.71
CA ILE A 97 30.27 -29.90 16.78
C ILE A 97 30.95 -29.26 17.99
N CYS A 98 30.97 -27.93 18.06
CA CYS A 98 31.70 -27.21 19.11
C CYS A 98 30.84 -26.73 20.27
N THR A 99 29.53 -27.03 20.26
CA THR A 99 28.53 -26.66 21.29
C THR A 99 28.41 -25.17 21.63
N ARG A 100 29.08 -24.30 20.86
CA ARG A 100 28.91 -22.85 20.98
C ARG A 100 27.49 -22.45 20.58
N ARG A 101 26.90 -21.55 21.38
CA ARG A 101 25.58 -20.96 21.18
C ARG A 101 25.58 -19.84 20.15
N TRP A 102 24.63 -19.87 19.24
CA TRP A 102 24.43 -18.87 18.19
C TRP A 102 23.00 -18.34 18.20
N HIS A 103 22.82 -17.07 17.88
CA HIS A 103 21.52 -16.51 17.54
C HIS A 103 20.97 -17.23 16.30
N GLN A 104 19.72 -17.68 16.35
CA GLN A 104 19.12 -18.45 15.26
C GLN A 104 19.09 -17.65 13.95
N ILE A 105 18.82 -16.34 14.02
CA ILE A 105 18.79 -15.46 12.85
C ILE A 105 20.22 -15.22 12.34
N CYS A 106 21.20 -15.00 13.21
CA CYS A 106 22.61 -14.88 12.78
C CYS A 106 23.13 -16.16 12.12
N ALA A 107 22.63 -17.33 12.56
CA ALA A 107 22.94 -18.62 11.97
C ALA A 107 22.16 -18.90 10.67
N LEU A 108 21.12 -18.10 10.38
CA LEU A 108 20.15 -18.30 9.29
C LEU A 108 19.62 -19.73 9.23
N ARG A 109 19.30 -20.30 10.39
CA ARG A 109 19.02 -21.74 10.52
C ARG A 109 17.53 -22.01 10.73
N LEU A 110 16.96 -22.75 9.79
CA LEU A 110 15.59 -23.26 9.81
C LEU A 110 15.56 -24.79 9.75
N ASP A 111 14.75 -25.42 10.61
CA ASP A 111 14.70 -26.89 10.75
C ASP A 111 14.19 -27.56 9.48
N GLN A 112 13.34 -26.86 8.74
CA GLN A 112 12.77 -27.31 7.47
C GLN A 112 13.83 -27.39 6.37
N ILE A 113 14.92 -26.60 6.46
CA ILE A 113 15.99 -26.58 5.46
C ILE A 113 17.08 -27.60 5.82
N TRP A 114 17.50 -27.62 7.09
CA TRP A 114 18.64 -28.41 7.56
C TRP A 114 18.31 -29.23 8.81
N PRO A 115 17.47 -30.27 8.73
CA PRO A 115 17.02 -31.04 9.90
C PRO A 115 18.15 -31.71 10.69
N GLU A 116 19.32 -31.92 10.08
CA GLU A 116 20.53 -32.48 10.70
C GLU A 116 21.13 -31.62 11.81
N GLY A 117 20.71 -30.36 11.93
CA GLY A 117 21.13 -29.43 12.96
C GLY A 117 22.03 -28.30 12.44
N PHE A 118 22.60 -27.54 13.35
CA PHE A 118 23.42 -26.37 13.03
C PHE A 118 24.92 -26.66 13.14
N ILE A 119 25.68 -26.31 12.11
CA ILE A 119 27.14 -26.30 12.15
C ILE A 119 27.62 -24.86 11.91
N CYS A 120 28.36 -24.30 12.87
CA CYS A 120 28.83 -22.92 12.77
C CYS A 120 29.91 -22.75 11.68
N ASN A 121 30.06 -21.52 11.19
CA ASN A 121 31.01 -21.20 10.12
C ASN A 121 32.46 -21.53 10.49
N THR A 122 32.82 -21.49 11.77
CA THR A 122 34.16 -21.87 12.27
C THR A 122 34.41 -23.35 12.08
N CYS A 123 33.52 -24.22 12.58
CA CYS A 123 33.66 -25.67 12.42
C CYS A 123 33.63 -26.11 10.95
N ILE A 124 32.82 -25.46 10.12
CA ILE A 124 32.80 -25.73 8.68
C ILE A 124 34.17 -25.50 8.04
N ARG A 125 34.82 -24.38 8.38
CA ARG A 125 36.15 -24.05 7.86
C ARG A 125 37.23 -24.97 8.44
N GLU A 126 37.23 -25.21 9.75
CA GLU A 126 38.24 -26.02 10.45
C GLU A 126 38.22 -27.49 10.02
N TYR A 127 37.03 -28.07 9.88
CA TYR A 127 36.86 -29.48 9.54
C TYR A 127 36.56 -29.71 8.05
N ASN A 128 36.62 -28.65 7.23
CA ASN A 128 36.33 -28.68 5.79
C ASN A 128 34.99 -29.37 5.44
N ILE A 129 33.94 -29.03 6.19
CA ILE A 129 32.61 -29.64 6.07
C ILE A 129 31.85 -28.95 4.92
N LYS A 130 31.29 -29.73 4.00
CA LYS A 130 30.38 -29.21 2.98
C LYS A 130 28.98 -29.07 3.56
N ARG A 131 28.42 -27.85 3.54
CA ARG A 131 27.01 -27.63 3.90
C ARG A 131 26.09 -28.20 2.82
N THR A 132 24.99 -28.79 3.25
CA THR A 132 23.84 -29.05 2.39
C THR A 132 23.36 -27.70 1.82
N GLU A 133 23.14 -27.62 0.52
CA GLU A 133 22.68 -26.38 -0.11
C GLU A 133 21.22 -26.07 0.26
N ASN A 134 20.88 -24.78 0.40
CA ASN A 134 19.50 -24.37 0.58
C ASN A 134 18.73 -24.55 -0.75
N ARG A 135 17.69 -25.37 -0.75
CA ARG A 135 16.79 -25.55 -1.90
C ARG A 135 15.62 -24.56 -1.88
N TYR A 136 15.33 -23.94 -0.74
CA TYR A 136 14.25 -22.97 -0.60
C TYR A 136 14.76 -21.56 -0.95
N ILE A 137 15.10 -21.39 -2.23
CA ILE A 137 15.56 -20.11 -2.79
C ILE A 137 14.52 -19.56 -3.77
N ALA A 138 14.47 -18.23 -3.91
CA ALA A 138 13.51 -17.52 -4.75
C ALA A 138 13.57 -17.98 -6.21
N GLN A 139 14.77 -18.32 -6.69
CA GLN A 139 14.96 -18.83 -8.05
C GLN A 139 14.23 -20.15 -8.32
N GLN A 140 14.05 -21.00 -7.29
CA GLN A 140 13.36 -22.29 -7.40
C GLN A 140 11.84 -22.17 -7.33
N LEU A 141 11.30 -20.99 -7.02
CA LEU A 141 9.86 -20.75 -7.06
C LEU A 141 9.34 -20.76 -8.51
N THR A 142 8.08 -21.16 -8.68
CA THR A 142 7.42 -21.26 -9.98
C THR A 142 7.52 -19.95 -10.77
N VAL A 143 8.03 -20.06 -11.99
CA VAL A 143 8.09 -18.94 -12.93
C VAL A 143 6.78 -18.86 -13.71
N THR A 144 6.20 -17.67 -13.74
CA THR A 144 5.08 -17.27 -14.59
C THR A 144 5.56 -16.33 -15.70
N ASP A 145 4.78 -16.18 -16.77
CA ASP A 145 5.09 -15.23 -17.84
C ASP A 145 5.25 -13.79 -17.29
N LEU A 146 4.29 -13.30 -16.48
CA LEU A 146 4.41 -12.01 -15.79
C LEU A 146 5.73 -11.88 -15.02
N SER A 147 6.06 -12.84 -14.16
CA SER A 147 7.30 -12.76 -13.39
C SER A 147 8.56 -12.76 -14.26
N SER A 148 8.58 -13.54 -15.35
CA SER A 148 9.73 -13.59 -16.28
C SER A 148 9.93 -12.24 -16.95
N ARG A 149 8.86 -11.62 -17.44
CA ARG A 149 8.92 -10.31 -18.11
C ARG A 149 9.42 -9.20 -17.18
N LEU A 150 8.95 -9.18 -15.94
CA LEU A 150 9.40 -8.23 -14.94
C LEU A 150 10.88 -8.46 -14.58
N GLU A 151 11.26 -9.72 -14.34
CA GLU A 151 12.62 -10.10 -13.99
C GLU A 151 13.61 -9.74 -15.10
N GLU A 152 13.30 -10.06 -16.35
CA GLU A 152 14.10 -9.70 -17.53
C GLU A 152 14.27 -8.19 -17.65
N ARG A 153 13.18 -7.42 -17.49
CA ARG A 153 13.22 -5.96 -17.58
C ARG A 153 14.14 -5.36 -16.52
N VAL A 154 13.99 -5.77 -15.26
CA VAL A 154 14.79 -5.24 -14.15
C VAL A 154 16.27 -5.62 -14.29
N ASN A 155 16.58 -6.88 -14.59
CA ASN A 155 17.97 -7.30 -14.73
C ASN A 155 18.63 -6.69 -15.97
N LYS A 156 17.89 -6.47 -17.07
CA LYS A 156 18.40 -5.72 -18.22
C LYS A 156 18.73 -4.27 -17.84
N PHE A 157 17.84 -3.58 -17.12
CA PHE A 157 18.12 -2.24 -16.62
C PHE A 157 19.40 -2.21 -15.76
N LEU A 158 19.57 -3.17 -14.85
CA LEU A 158 20.77 -3.23 -14.01
C LEU A 158 22.04 -3.50 -14.83
N LEU A 159 21.95 -4.39 -15.83
CA LEU A 159 23.06 -4.66 -16.75
C LEU A 159 23.44 -3.41 -17.56
N ASP A 160 22.45 -2.66 -18.08
CA ASP A 160 22.67 -1.42 -18.83
C ASP A 160 23.30 -0.31 -17.95
N LYS A 161 23.17 -0.42 -16.62
CA LYS A 161 23.83 0.44 -15.62
C LYS A 161 25.18 -0.08 -15.13
N ASP A 162 25.70 -1.14 -15.75
CA ASP A 162 26.93 -1.84 -15.35
C ASP A 162 26.89 -2.30 -13.88
N CYS A 163 25.69 -2.65 -13.39
CA CYS A 163 25.44 -3.11 -12.04
C CYS A 163 25.45 -4.64 -11.99
N HIS A 164 26.51 -5.21 -11.42
CA HIS A 164 26.66 -6.67 -11.25
C HIS A 164 26.37 -7.15 -9.82
N GLU A 165 25.85 -6.29 -8.96
CA GLU A 165 25.57 -6.61 -7.57
C GLU A 165 24.23 -7.33 -7.43
N GLY A 166 24.28 -8.66 -7.34
CA GLY A 166 23.15 -9.51 -6.98
C GLY A 166 22.04 -9.59 -8.03
N ARG A 167 21.73 -10.79 -8.52
CA ARG A 167 20.60 -10.98 -9.45
C ARG A 167 19.29 -10.65 -8.76
N VAL A 168 18.40 -9.93 -9.47
CA VAL A 168 17.01 -9.76 -9.03
C VAL A 168 16.17 -10.93 -9.53
N THR A 169 15.40 -11.54 -8.62
CA THR A 169 14.44 -12.60 -8.94
C THR A 169 13.04 -12.09 -8.64
N ILE A 170 12.09 -12.19 -9.57
CA ILE A 170 10.70 -11.74 -9.36
C ILE A 170 9.77 -12.94 -9.47
N ARG A 171 8.79 -13.07 -8.57
CA ARG A 171 7.86 -14.22 -8.54
C ARG A 171 6.44 -13.79 -8.23
N VAL A 172 5.48 -14.44 -8.89
CA VAL A 172 4.06 -14.37 -8.55
C VAL A 172 3.79 -15.47 -7.53
N LEU A 173 3.64 -15.11 -6.25
CA LEU A 173 3.49 -16.07 -5.15
C LEU A 173 2.04 -16.54 -4.96
N ALA A 174 1.08 -15.73 -5.40
CA ALA A 174 -0.34 -16.08 -5.36
C ALA A 174 -1.06 -15.48 -6.58
N SER A 175 -2.05 -16.21 -7.09
CA SER A 175 -2.98 -15.76 -8.12
C SER A 175 -4.31 -16.47 -7.92
N SER A 176 -5.38 -15.71 -7.66
CA SER A 176 -6.71 -16.29 -7.44
C SER A 176 -7.84 -15.38 -7.91
N ASP A 177 -8.97 -15.98 -8.28
CA ASP A 177 -10.16 -15.23 -8.66
C ASP A 177 -10.93 -14.81 -7.40
N LYS A 178 -11.40 -13.56 -7.41
CA LYS A 178 -12.13 -12.88 -6.33
C LYS A 178 -13.28 -12.07 -6.90
N ILE A 179 -14.14 -11.59 -5.99
CA ILE A 179 -15.35 -10.86 -6.32
C ILE A 179 -15.43 -9.61 -5.44
N CYS A 180 -15.44 -8.44 -6.07
CA CYS A 180 -15.70 -7.17 -5.39
C CYS A 180 -17.22 -6.98 -5.30
N LYS A 181 -17.77 -7.07 -4.08
CA LYS A 181 -19.21 -6.91 -3.85
C LYS A 181 -19.55 -5.44 -3.71
N VAL A 182 -20.59 -5.00 -4.42
CA VAL A 182 -21.11 -3.64 -4.25
C VAL A 182 -21.77 -3.50 -2.88
N LYS A 183 -21.39 -2.44 -2.16
CA LYS A 183 -21.88 -2.14 -0.82
C LYS A 183 -23.39 -1.78 -0.80
N PRO A 184 -24.09 -1.99 0.33
CA PRO A 184 -25.55 -1.98 0.37
C PRO A 184 -26.22 -0.64 0.08
N GLN A 185 -25.63 0.49 0.48
CA GLN A 185 -26.27 1.79 0.31
C GLN A 185 -26.30 2.19 -1.17
N LEU A 186 -25.22 1.92 -1.92
CA LEU A 186 -25.19 2.14 -3.36
C LEU A 186 -26.24 1.29 -4.10
N LYS A 187 -26.36 0.00 -3.75
CA LYS A 187 -27.40 -0.88 -4.34
C LYS A 187 -28.81 -0.36 -4.07
N SER A 188 -29.04 0.17 -2.88
CA SER A 188 -30.35 0.69 -2.47
C SER A 188 -30.66 2.05 -3.11
N PHE A 189 -29.65 2.88 -3.39
CA PHE A 189 -29.81 4.18 -4.03
C PHE A 189 -30.07 4.07 -5.54
N TYR A 190 -29.51 3.04 -6.21
CA TYR A 190 -29.71 2.77 -7.64
C TYR A 190 -30.31 1.36 -7.87
N PRO A 191 -31.56 1.11 -7.46
CA PRO A 191 -32.17 -0.20 -7.58
C PRO A 191 -32.24 -0.64 -9.06
N ASN A 192 -31.83 -1.87 -9.34
CA ASN A 192 -31.79 -2.49 -10.67
C ASN A 192 -30.89 -1.81 -11.72
N GLN A 193 -30.06 -0.85 -11.33
CA GLN A 193 -29.09 -0.20 -12.23
C GLN A 193 -27.63 -0.57 -11.91
N VAL A 194 -27.39 -1.18 -10.75
CA VAL A 194 -26.05 -1.59 -10.30
C VAL A 194 -25.92 -3.10 -10.44
N VAL A 195 -24.80 -3.55 -11.00
CA VAL A 195 -24.45 -4.97 -11.01
C VAL A 195 -24.22 -5.47 -9.58
N ASP A 196 -24.43 -6.77 -9.37
CA ASP A 196 -24.29 -7.32 -8.03
C ASP A 196 -22.84 -7.34 -7.54
N ASP A 197 -21.91 -7.54 -8.48
CA ASP A 197 -20.51 -7.76 -8.21
C ASP A 197 -19.61 -7.56 -9.44
N TYR A 198 -18.33 -7.27 -9.16
CA TYR A 198 -17.27 -7.15 -10.16
C TYR A 198 -16.23 -8.26 -9.93
N PRO A 199 -16.17 -9.30 -10.79
CA PRO A 199 -15.16 -10.35 -10.70
C PRO A 199 -13.78 -9.80 -11.10
N TYR A 200 -12.74 -10.22 -10.40
CA TYR A 200 -11.36 -9.86 -10.69
C TYR A 200 -10.40 -10.97 -10.31
N ARG A 201 -9.19 -10.95 -10.87
CA ARG A 201 -8.08 -11.79 -10.44
C ARG A 201 -7.15 -10.99 -9.55
N THR A 202 -6.85 -11.50 -8.36
CA THR A 202 -5.80 -10.92 -7.51
C THR A 202 -4.48 -11.64 -7.74
N LYS A 203 -3.37 -10.90 -7.76
CA LYS A 203 -2.01 -11.46 -7.81
C LYS A 203 -1.13 -10.82 -6.75
N ALA A 204 -0.24 -11.62 -6.16
CA ALA A 204 0.79 -11.19 -5.22
C ALA A 204 2.17 -11.37 -5.85
N ILE A 205 2.87 -10.26 -6.10
CA ILE A 205 4.13 -10.20 -6.85
C ILE A 205 5.24 -9.73 -5.91
N PHE A 206 6.34 -10.49 -5.81
CA PHE A 206 7.45 -10.18 -4.91
C PHE A 206 8.78 -10.19 -5.67
N ALA A 207 9.68 -9.28 -5.28
CA ALA A 207 11.04 -9.22 -5.80
C ALA A 207 12.07 -9.48 -4.69
N PHE A 208 13.07 -10.27 -5.05
CA PHE A 208 14.17 -10.72 -4.22
C PHE A 208 15.48 -10.32 -4.88
N GLN A 209 16.49 -9.99 -4.09
CA GLN A 209 17.85 -9.80 -4.57
C GLN A 209 18.78 -10.77 -3.87
N GLU A 210 19.68 -11.40 -4.63
CA GLU A 210 20.77 -12.18 -4.06
C GLU A 210 21.84 -11.25 -3.46
N ILE A 211 21.93 -11.22 -2.13
CA ILE A 211 22.94 -10.43 -1.39
C ILE A 211 23.80 -11.42 -0.61
N GLU A 212 25.10 -11.47 -0.90
CA GLU A 212 26.06 -12.36 -0.22
C GLU A 212 25.64 -13.85 -0.26
N GLY A 213 25.03 -14.27 -1.38
CA GLY A 213 24.54 -15.64 -1.59
C GLY A 213 23.21 -15.96 -0.89
N LEU A 214 22.50 -14.94 -0.39
CA LEU A 214 21.21 -15.07 0.30
C LEU A 214 20.12 -14.31 -0.45
N ASP A 215 18.92 -14.86 -0.50
CA ASP A 215 17.76 -14.14 -1.02
C ASP A 215 17.25 -13.13 0.00
N VAL A 216 17.22 -11.86 -0.40
CA VAL A 216 16.65 -10.76 0.39
C VAL A 216 15.44 -10.22 -0.35
N VAL A 217 14.24 -10.44 0.20
CA VAL A 217 13.02 -9.81 -0.31
C VAL A 217 13.10 -8.30 -0.06
N PHE A 218 12.75 -7.50 -1.06
CA PHE A 218 12.84 -6.03 -0.96
C PHE A 218 11.60 -5.28 -1.46
N PHE A 219 10.73 -5.96 -2.22
CA PHE A 219 9.54 -5.37 -2.82
C PHE A 219 8.41 -6.39 -2.86
N GLY A 220 7.19 -5.92 -2.56
CA GLY A 220 5.96 -6.68 -2.66
C GLY A 220 4.84 -5.81 -3.23
N MET A 221 3.99 -6.39 -4.07
CA MET A 221 2.85 -5.70 -4.67
C MET A 221 1.66 -6.64 -4.85
N TYR A 222 0.48 -6.15 -4.52
CA TYR A 222 -0.81 -6.80 -4.79
C TYR A 222 -1.58 -6.03 -5.84
N VAL A 223 -2.13 -6.75 -6.81
CA VAL A 223 -2.93 -6.17 -7.89
C VAL A 223 -4.30 -6.84 -7.98
N GLN A 224 -5.28 -6.10 -8.49
CA GLN A 224 -6.59 -6.58 -8.90
C GLN A 224 -6.73 -6.35 -10.41
N GLU A 225 -7.00 -7.41 -11.15
CA GLU A 225 -7.09 -7.41 -12.61
C GLU A 225 -8.53 -7.72 -13.03
N TYR A 226 -9.21 -6.74 -13.59
CA TYR A 226 -10.59 -6.82 -14.09
C TYR A 226 -10.56 -6.94 -15.61
N ASP A 227 -10.73 -8.16 -16.10
CA ASP A 227 -10.64 -8.47 -17.54
C ASP A 227 -11.94 -8.15 -18.31
N GLU A 228 -12.00 -8.57 -19.57
CA GLU A 228 -13.13 -8.39 -20.48
C GLU A 228 -14.45 -9.00 -19.99
N ARG A 229 -14.40 -9.96 -19.05
CA ARG A 229 -15.59 -10.64 -18.50
C ARG A 229 -16.22 -9.83 -17.37
N CYS A 230 -15.50 -8.85 -16.83
CA CYS A 230 -16.00 -7.97 -15.80
C CYS A 230 -16.96 -6.92 -16.40
N PRO A 231 -18.11 -6.61 -15.80
CA PRO A 231 -18.98 -5.54 -16.29
C PRO A 231 -18.37 -4.14 -16.10
N THR A 232 -18.82 -3.19 -16.93
CA THR A 232 -18.56 -1.76 -16.79
C THR A 232 -19.01 -1.28 -15.40
N PRO A 233 -18.27 -0.38 -14.72
CA PRO A 233 -17.12 0.40 -15.20
C PRO A 233 -15.75 -0.27 -15.05
N ASN A 234 -15.67 -1.50 -14.53
CA ASN A 234 -14.40 -2.14 -14.18
C ASN A 234 -13.71 -2.90 -15.33
N THR A 235 -14.42 -3.18 -16.43
CA THR A 235 -13.87 -3.92 -17.58
C THR A 235 -12.54 -3.34 -18.08
N HIS A 236 -11.57 -4.20 -18.37
CA HIS A 236 -10.24 -3.84 -18.87
C HIS A 236 -9.43 -2.91 -17.94
N ARG A 237 -9.59 -3.04 -16.62
CA ARG A 237 -8.86 -2.22 -15.64
C ARG A 237 -7.96 -3.06 -14.74
N ALA A 238 -6.78 -2.55 -14.46
CA ALA A 238 -5.90 -3.05 -13.42
C ALA A 238 -5.88 -2.06 -12.24
N TYR A 239 -5.85 -2.54 -11.01
CA TYR A 239 -5.72 -1.72 -9.81
C TYR A 239 -4.58 -2.24 -8.94
N ILE A 240 -3.63 -1.37 -8.60
CA ILE A 240 -2.54 -1.70 -7.68
C ILE A 240 -3.05 -1.41 -6.26
N SER A 241 -3.45 -2.47 -5.55
CA SER A 241 -4.09 -2.36 -4.24
C SER A 241 -3.10 -2.02 -3.13
N TYR A 242 -1.98 -2.73 -3.10
CA TYR A 242 -0.95 -2.54 -2.09
C TYR A 242 0.42 -2.63 -2.74
N LEU A 243 1.32 -1.76 -2.29
CA LEU A 243 2.74 -1.79 -2.63
C LEU A 243 3.53 -1.50 -1.37
N ASP A 244 4.51 -2.34 -1.09
CA ASP A 244 5.37 -2.16 0.07
C ASP A 244 6.81 -2.55 -0.26
N THR A 245 7.77 -1.98 0.49
CA THR A 245 9.20 -2.19 0.24
C THR A 245 10.01 -2.19 1.52
N VAL A 246 11.01 -3.05 1.60
CA VAL A 246 12.07 -2.97 2.61
C VAL A 246 13.37 -2.51 1.96
N HIS A 247 14.04 -1.55 2.59
CA HIS A 247 14.98 -0.68 1.91
C HIS A 247 16.40 -1.26 1.67
N PHE A 248 16.54 -2.60 1.72
CA PHE A 248 17.82 -3.32 1.72
C PHE A 248 18.45 -3.58 0.35
N PHE A 249 17.76 -3.27 -0.75
CA PHE A 249 18.30 -3.40 -2.10
C PHE A 249 19.69 -2.75 -2.25
N ARG A 250 20.61 -3.45 -2.92
CA ARG A 250 21.98 -3.00 -3.21
C ARG A 250 22.26 -2.96 -4.73
N PRO A 251 22.95 -1.95 -5.25
CA PRO A 251 23.39 -0.75 -4.55
C PRO A 251 22.19 0.17 -4.28
N LYS A 252 22.24 0.89 -3.15
CA LYS A 252 21.18 1.83 -2.75
C LYS A 252 20.86 2.88 -3.83
N LEU A 253 21.84 3.20 -4.68
CA LEU A 253 21.71 4.16 -5.78
C LEU A 253 20.55 3.81 -6.73
N TYR A 254 20.42 2.54 -7.11
CA TYR A 254 19.44 2.10 -8.11
C TYR A 254 18.10 1.64 -7.53
N ARG A 255 17.98 1.59 -6.20
CA ARG A 255 16.80 1.07 -5.51
C ARG A 255 15.48 1.69 -5.99
N GLN A 256 15.44 3.02 -6.10
CA GLN A 256 14.21 3.71 -6.54
C GLN A 256 13.90 3.46 -8.01
N ASP A 257 14.92 3.41 -8.86
CA ASP A 257 14.72 3.14 -10.28
C ASP A 257 14.27 1.69 -10.51
N VAL A 258 14.79 0.72 -9.74
CA VAL A 258 14.33 -0.67 -9.78
C VAL A 258 12.85 -0.79 -9.40
N TYR A 259 12.39 -0.06 -8.39
CA TYR A 259 10.95 -0.05 -8.04
C TYR A 259 10.11 0.49 -9.20
N HIS A 260 10.57 1.55 -9.87
CA HIS A 260 9.92 2.05 -11.08
C HIS A 260 9.97 1.04 -12.23
N GLU A 261 11.08 0.33 -12.44
CA GLU A 261 11.18 -0.70 -13.48
C GLU A 261 10.16 -1.83 -13.29
N ILE A 262 9.92 -2.24 -12.04
CA ILE A 262 8.91 -3.26 -11.73
C ILE A 262 7.51 -2.73 -12.07
N LEU A 263 7.19 -1.50 -11.66
CA LEU A 263 5.88 -0.88 -11.92
C LEU A 263 5.63 -0.64 -13.40
N ILE A 264 6.59 -0.03 -14.11
CA ILE A 264 6.52 0.24 -15.55
C ILE A 264 6.43 -1.09 -16.31
N GLY A 265 7.20 -2.10 -15.89
CA GLY A 265 7.12 -3.45 -16.44
C GLY A 265 5.74 -4.06 -16.27
N TYR A 266 5.10 -3.88 -15.11
CA TYR A 266 3.75 -4.37 -14.87
C TYR A 266 2.72 -3.64 -15.74
N LEU A 267 2.79 -2.31 -15.86
CA LEU A 267 1.91 -1.53 -16.73
C LEU A 267 2.02 -1.99 -18.19
N ASN A 268 3.24 -2.19 -18.68
CA ASN A 268 3.48 -2.71 -20.03
C ASN A 268 2.90 -4.13 -20.20
N TYR A 269 3.11 -5.01 -19.21
CA TYR A 269 2.53 -6.34 -19.22
C TYR A 269 1.00 -6.30 -19.29
N ALA A 270 0.38 -5.49 -18.44
CA ALA A 270 -1.07 -5.32 -18.40
C ALA A 270 -1.62 -4.80 -19.74
N LYS A 271 -0.98 -3.77 -20.32
CA LYS A 271 -1.32 -3.27 -21.66
C LYS A 271 -1.31 -4.37 -22.72
N GLN A 272 -0.26 -5.20 -22.74
CA GLN A 272 -0.12 -6.32 -23.68
C GLN A 272 -1.18 -7.42 -23.50
N HIS A 273 -1.77 -7.51 -22.31
CA HIS A 273 -2.82 -8.48 -21.96
C HIS A 273 -4.23 -7.88 -22.01
N GLY A 274 -4.40 -6.73 -22.68
CA GLY A 274 -5.71 -6.16 -22.96
C GLY A 274 -6.29 -5.30 -21.83
N TYR A 275 -5.51 -4.93 -20.83
CA TYR A 275 -5.93 -3.90 -19.86
C TYR A 275 -5.71 -2.51 -20.47
N MET A 276 -6.77 -1.70 -20.49
CA MET A 276 -6.76 -0.36 -21.07
C MET A 276 -6.41 0.71 -20.04
N TYR A 277 -6.75 0.49 -18.77
CA TYR A 277 -6.48 1.44 -17.70
C TYR A 277 -5.81 0.77 -16.52
N ALA A 278 -4.93 1.51 -15.85
CA ALA A 278 -4.39 1.13 -14.55
C ALA A 278 -4.72 2.19 -13.51
N HIS A 279 -4.95 1.76 -12.28
CA HIS A 279 -5.30 2.63 -11.16
C HIS A 279 -4.31 2.46 -10.02
N LEU A 280 -3.83 3.57 -9.48
CA LEU A 280 -2.87 3.61 -8.38
C LEU A 280 -3.33 4.61 -7.32
N TRP A 281 -3.60 4.12 -6.12
CA TRP A 281 -3.90 4.99 -4.99
C TRP A 281 -2.61 5.38 -4.28
N ALA A 282 -2.21 6.65 -4.41
CA ALA A 282 -1.06 7.18 -3.69
C ALA A 282 -1.42 7.46 -2.22
N CYS A 283 -1.39 6.40 -1.40
CA CYS A 283 -1.62 6.45 0.04
C CYS A 283 -0.35 6.02 0.78
N PRO A 284 0.34 6.93 1.48
CA PRO A 284 1.50 6.54 2.29
C PRO A 284 1.03 5.77 3.52
N THR A 285 1.74 4.69 3.85
CA THR A 285 1.64 4.08 5.18
C THR A 285 2.14 5.04 6.26
N SER A 286 1.92 4.67 7.51
CA SER A 286 2.57 5.32 8.64
C SER A 286 3.35 4.29 9.44
N ALA A 287 4.27 4.73 10.31
CA ALA A 287 5.14 3.84 11.08
C ALA A 287 4.38 2.81 11.94
N ASP A 288 3.09 3.04 12.20
CA ASP A 288 2.24 2.16 12.99
C ASP A 288 1.50 1.09 12.16
N PHE A 289 1.61 1.13 10.83
CA PHE A 289 0.88 0.25 9.92
C PHE A 289 1.76 -0.24 8.76
N ASP A 290 1.92 -1.54 8.65
CA ASP A 290 2.61 -2.21 7.54
C ASP A 290 1.58 -2.65 6.49
N TYR A 291 1.86 -2.43 5.19
CA TYR A 291 0.99 -2.95 4.14
C TYR A 291 1.24 -4.44 3.87
N ILE A 292 2.50 -4.83 3.71
CA ILE A 292 2.88 -6.21 3.38
C ILE A 292 3.97 -6.71 4.32
N PHE A 293 5.05 -5.94 4.49
CA PHE A 293 6.20 -6.40 5.26
C PHE A 293 6.07 -5.98 6.72
N HIS A 294 5.81 -6.96 7.58
CA HIS A 294 5.71 -6.68 9.00
C HIS A 294 7.03 -6.16 9.57
N CYS A 295 6.94 -5.07 10.33
CA CYS A 295 8.01 -4.51 11.13
C CYS A 295 9.19 -3.98 10.30
N HIS A 296 8.97 -2.84 9.66
CA HIS A 296 9.99 -2.15 8.89
C HIS A 296 11.21 -1.72 9.72
N PRO A 297 12.41 -1.60 9.09
CA PRO A 297 13.60 -1.09 9.77
C PRO A 297 13.34 0.29 10.40
N PRO A 298 13.74 0.55 11.65
CA PRO A 298 13.48 1.84 12.32
C PRO A 298 14.04 3.06 11.59
N GLU A 299 15.11 2.89 10.84
CA GLU A 299 15.74 3.91 10.00
C GLU A 299 15.03 4.13 8.65
N GLN A 300 14.10 3.24 8.26
CA GLN A 300 13.31 3.39 7.05
C GLN A 300 12.31 4.53 7.24
N ARG A 301 12.51 5.62 6.50
CA ARG A 301 11.57 6.74 6.49
C ARG A 301 10.43 6.45 5.53
N PHE A 302 9.21 6.56 6.00
CA PHE A 302 8.01 6.50 5.18
C PHE A 302 7.83 7.82 4.41
N PRO A 303 7.55 7.77 3.09
CA PRO A 303 7.36 8.99 2.30
C PRO A 303 6.11 9.72 2.77
N LYS A 304 6.18 11.05 2.87
CA LYS A 304 4.98 11.89 3.01
C LYS A 304 4.20 11.89 1.70
N LEU A 305 2.92 12.23 1.76
CA LEU A 305 2.01 12.16 0.62
C LEU A 305 2.51 12.92 -0.61
N LYS A 306 3.06 14.13 -0.43
CA LYS A 306 3.68 14.92 -1.52
C LYS A 306 4.79 14.15 -2.22
N HIS A 307 5.73 13.60 -1.45
CA HIS A 307 6.86 12.85 -1.97
C HIS A 307 6.42 11.56 -2.67
N LEU A 308 5.45 10.82 -2.11
CA LEU A 308 4.91 9.63 -2.74
C LEU A 308 4.23 9.96 -4.08
N ARG A 309 3.47 11.05 -4.13
CA ARG A 309 2.85 11.52 -5.37
C ARG A 309 3.88 11.90 -6.43
N ASP A 310 4.91 12.64 -6.05
CA ASP A 310 5.96 13.07 -6.98
C ASP A 310 6.80 11.87 -7.45
N TRP A 311 6.98 10.87 -6.59
CA TRP A 311 7.55 9.57 -6.94
C TRP A 311 6.70 8.83 -7.97
N CYS A 312 5.38 8.71 -7.76
CA CYS A 312 4.46 8.10 -8.73
C CYS A 312 4.45 8.85 -10.06
N ARG A 313 4.43 10.19 -10.04
CA ARG A 313 4.49 11.01 -11.26
C ARG A 313 5.76 10.74 -12.05
N LYS A 314 6.92 10.74 -11.39
CA LYS A 314 8.20 10.44 -12.03
C LYS A 314 8.19 9.04 -12.69
N MET A 315 7.56 8.06 -12.06
CA MET A 315 7.38 6.73 -12.64
C MET A 315 6.47 6.76 -13.88
N LEU A 316 5.35 7.46 -13.81
CA LEU A 316 4.38 7.55 -14.91
C LEU A 316 4.89 8.39 -16.08
N ASP A 317 5.62 9.49 -15.83
CA ASP A 317 6.30 10.29 -16.86
C ASP A 317 7.28 9.43 -17.67
N ARG A 318 7.97 8.49 -17.00
CA ARG A 318 8.82 7.50 -17.67
C ARG A 318 8.01 6.49 -18.48
N ALA A 319 6.88 6.01 -17.95
CA ALA A 319 5.98 5.12 -18.69
C ALA A 319 5.44 5.79 -19.97
N ILE A 320 5.14 7.08 -19.93
CA ILE A 320 4.74 7.87 -21.11
C ILE A 320 5.91 7.99 -22.10
N ALA A 321 7.10 8.35 -21.62
CA ALA A 321 8.29 8.45 -22.46
C ALA A 321 8.68 7.13 -23.14
N GLU A 322 8.30 5.99 -22.56
CA GLU A 322 8.47 4.65 -23.13
C GLU A 322 7.27 4.17 -23.96
N HIS A 323 6.27 5.03 -24.22
CA HIS A 323 5.03 4.72 -24.95
C HIS A 323 4.21 3.57 -24.35
N ILE A 324 4.36 3.36 -23.04
CA ILE A 324 3.59 2.37 -22.27
C ILE A 324 2.26 3.00 -21.86
N ALA A 325 2.28 4.21 -21.31
CA ALA A 325 1.09 5.00 -20.99
C ALA A 325 0.91 6.14 -22.00
N ILE A 326 -0.33 6.52 -22.28
CA ILE A 326 -0.68 7.71 -23.09
C ILE A 326 -0.64 8.94 -22.20
N ASP A 327 -1.40 8.89 -21.11
CA ASP A 327 -1.44 9.94 -20.10
C ASP A 327 -1.74 9.35 -18.70
N TYR A 328 -1.76 10.23 -17.70
CA TYR A 328 -2.34 9.90 -16.41
C TYR A 328 -3.04 11.12 -15.82
N LYS A 329 -4.13 10.86 -15.12
CA LYS A 329 -4.99 11.88 -14.51
C LYS A 329 -5.34 11.50 -13.09
N ASN A 330 -5.78 12.48 -12.31
CA ASN A 330 -6.56 12.13 -11.13
C ASN A 330 -7.96 11.70 -11.57
N ILE A 331 -8.60 10.82 -10.82
CA ILE A 331 -9.90 10.26 -11.20
C ILE A 331 -11.02 11.31 -11.33
N MET A 332 -10.94 12.46 -10.64
CA MET A 332 -11.92 13.54 -10.84
C MET A 332 -11.78 14.15 -12.24
N GLN A 333 -10.55 14.42 -12.67
CA GLN A 333 -10.27 14.92 -14.01
C GLN A 333 -10.64 13.88 -15.08
N ASP A 334 -10.32 12.61 -14.83
CA ASP A 334 -10.69 11.49 -15.69
C ASP A 334 -12.21 11.39 -15.89
N CYS A 335 -12.99 11.53 -14.81
CA CYS A 335 -14.44 11.57 -14.87
C CYS A 335 -14.98 12.79 -15.64
N LEU A 336 -14.35 13.97 -15.48
CA LEU A 336 -14.74 15.17 -16.21
C LEU A 336 -14.47 15.02 -17.72
N ASP A 337 -13.30 14.50 -18.08
CA ASP A 337 -12.89 14.31 -19.47
C ASP A 337 -13.74 13.23 -20.15
N SER A 338 -14.09 12.18 -19.42
CA SER A 338 -14.95 11.08 -19.87
C SER A 338 -16.45 11.41 -19.84
N GLN A 339 -16.82 12.63 -19.42
CA GLN A 339 -18.21 13.08 -19.28
C GLN A 339 -19.07 12.18 -18.38
N ALA A 340 -18.50 11.67 -17.28
CA ALA A 340 -19.20 10.84 -16.32
C ALA A 340 -20.48 11.53 -15.81
N HIS A 341 -21.61 10.83 -15.87
CA HIS A 341 -22.92 11.37 -15.52
C HIS A 341 -23.32 10.97 -14.09
N THR A 342 -22.90 9.79 -13.66
CA THR A 342 -23.28 9.18 -12.39
C THR A 342 -22.09 8.60 -11.66
N VAL A 343 -22.27 8.27 -10.38
CA VAL A 343 -21.26 7.54 -9.60
C VAL A 343 -21.01 6.12 -10.11
N LEU A 344 -21.92 5.58 -10.93
CA LEU A 344 -21.77 4.25 -11.54
C LEU A 344 -20.75 4.24 -12.67
N ASP A 345 -20.31 5.42 -13.13
CA ASP A 345 -19.25 5.57 -14.12
C ASP A 345 -17.85 5.56 -13.47
N ILE A 346 -17.78 5.62 -12.14
CA ILE A 346 -16.52 5.56 -11.38
C ILE A 346 -16.14 4.09 -11.17
N PRO A 347 -14.91 3.66 -11.55
CA PRO A 347 -14.41 2.32 -11.26
C PRO A 347 -14.54 1.95 -9.79
N TYR A 348 -15.00 0.73 -9.51
CA TYR A 348 -15.36 0.26 -8.18
C TYR A 348 -14.43 -0.89 -7.73
N PHE A 349 -13.37 -0.57 -7.00
CA PHE A 349 -12.35 -1.54 -6.60
C PHE A 349 -12.52 -2.06 -5.17
N ASP A 350 -12.08 -3.28 -4.93
CA ASP A 350 -12.13 -3.88 -3.59
C ASP A 350 -11.11 -3.19 -2.67
N ASP A 351 -11.49 -2.92 -1.42
CA ASP A 351 -10.70 -2.20 -0.42
C ASP A 351 -10.16 -0.80 -0.83
N ASP A 352 -10.78 -0.17 -1.84
CA ASP A 352 -10.46 1.18 -2.28
C ASP A 352 -11.29 2.25 -1.53
N LEU A 353 -10.81 3.50 -1.60
CA LEU A 353 -11.40 4.67 -0.97
C LEU A 353 -12.76 5.05 -1.57
N TRP A 354 -12.96 4.89 -2.88
CA TRP A 354 -14.16 5.36 -3.58
C TRP A 354 -15.45 4.67 -3.13
N PRO A 355 -15.52 3.34 -3.03
CA PRO A 355 -16.66 2.65 -2.40
C PRO A 355 -17.06 3.22 -1.04
N ILE A 356 -16.09 3.58 -0.21
CA ILE A 356 -16.33 4.12 1.14
C ILE A 356 -16.90 5.54 1.05
N ILE A 357 -16.31 6.40 0.22
CA ILE A 357 -16.80 7.76 0.00
C ILE A 357 -18.24 7.76 -0.53
N ILE A 358 -18.55 6.84 -1.44
CA ILE A 358 -19.89 6.72 -2.05
C ILE A 358 -20.92 6.37 -0.99
N GLU A 359 -20.68 5.35 -0.16
CA GLU A 359 -21.58 4.97 0.93
C GLU A 359 -21.79 6.16 1.90
N ASP A 360 -20.71 6.70 2.48
CA ASP A 360 -20.81 7.85 3.41
C ASP A 360 -21.55 9.05 2.83
N SER A 361 -21.48 9.26 1.51
CA SER A 361 -22.18 10.35 0.84
C SER A 361 -23.68 10.07 0.68
N ILE A 362 -24.05 8.81 0.38
CA ILE A 362 -25.45 8.36 0.33
C ILE A 362 -26.08 8.43 1.72
N GLU A 363 -25.36 7.98 2.76
CA GLU A 363 -25.86 8.04 4.13
C GLU A 363 -26.17 9.48 4.57
N LYS A 364 -25.27 10.42 4.27
CA LYS A 364 -25.47 11.84 4.61
C LYS A 364 -26.61 12.46 3.83
N LEU A 365 -26.82 12.05 2.58
CA LEU A 365 -27.97 12.49 1.80
C LEU A 365 -29.30 12.00 2.37
N ASN A 366 -29.34 10.76 2.88
CA ASN A 366 -30.54 10.20 3.48
C ASN A 366 -30.86 10.81 4.86
N GLN A 367 -29.87 11.43 5.53
CA GLN A 367 -30.01 12.06 6.85
C GLN A 367 -30.38 13.56 6.78
N GLU A 368 -30.12 14.26 5.66
CA GLU A 368 -30.47 15.68 5.50
C GLU A 368 -31.94 15.87 5.03
N ASP A 369 -32.73 16.61 5.81
CA ASP A 369 -34.14 16.96 5.48
C ASP A 369 -34.20 17.84 4.20
N PRO A 370 -35.12 17.61 3.23
CA PRO A 370 -35.14 18.32 1.94
C PRO A 370 -35.26 19.85 2.04
N THR A 371 -35.69 20.36 3.19
CA THR A 371 -35.91 21.80 3.44
C THR A 371 -34.62 22.56 3.78
N GLU A 372 -33.58 21.91 4.31
CA GLU A 372 -32.30 22.55 4.68
C GLU A 372 -31.37 22.83 3.49
N ILE A 373 -31.52 22.08 2.39
CA ILE A 373 -30.74 22.25 1.14
C ILE A 373 -30.97 23.65 0.53
N SER A 374 -32.18 24.19 0.69
CA SER A 374 -32.53 25.54 0.24
C SER A 374 -31.94 26.66 1.12
N GLY A 375 -31.67 26.37 2.40
CA GLY A 375 -31.14 27.30 3.40
C GLY A 375 -29.64 27.52 3.31
N LYS A 376 -28.84 26.44 3.11
CA LYS A 376 -27.38 26.54 2.96
C LYS A 376 -26.93 27.29 1.69
N ARG A 377 -27.77 27.39 0.65
CA ARG A 377 -27.51 28.26 -0.53
C ARG A 377 -27.42 29.75 -0.16
N LYS A 378 -28.03 30.18 0.95
CA LYS A 378 -28.05 31.58 1.38
C LYS A 378 -26.86 31.96 2.30
N SER A 379 -26.24 31.00 3.00
CA SER A 379 -25.15 31.26 3.97
C SER A 379 -23.72 30.98 3.48
N ALA A 380 -23.53 30.55 2.23
CA ALA A 380 -22.19 30.33 1.67
C ALA A 380 -21.42 31.67 1.46
N ASN A 381 -20.16 31.70 1.89
CA ASN A 381 -19.27 32.86 1.78
C ASN A 381 -18.93 33.16 0.30
N THR A 382 -18.52 34.40 -0.01
CA THR A 382 -18.27 34.87 -1.39
C THR A 382 -17.26 34.01 -2.18
N TYR A 383 -16.32 33.35 -1.48
CA TYR A 383 -15.37 32.40 -2.06
C TYR A 383 -16.02 31.05 -2.39
N GLU A 384 -16.87 30.53 -1.51
CA GLU A 384 -17.64 29.29 -1.72
C GLU A 384 -18.65 29.43 -2.86
N LYS A 385 -19.30 30.60 -2.99
CA LYS A 385 -20.18 30.91 -4.13
C LYS A 385 -19.42 30.98 -5.47
N LYS A 386 -18.13 31.32 -5.48
CA LYS A 386 -17.28 31.30 -6.68
C LYS A 386 -16.83 29.89 -7.04
N LEU A 387 -16.46 29.05 -6.06
CA LEU A 387 -16.06 27.65 -6.29
C LEU A 387 -17.26 26.80 -6.74
N LEU A 388 -18.40 26.90 -6.05
CA LEU A 388 -19.65 26.26 -6.46
C LEU A 388 -20.10 26.70 -7.85
N LYS A 389 -19.92 27.98 -8.23
CA LYS A 389 -20.20 28.44 -9.61
C LYS A 389 -19.21 27.88 -10.64
N LYS A 390 -17.95 27.64 -10.26
CA LYS A 390 -16.93 27.11 -11.17
C LYS A 390 -17.16 25.61 -11.45
N THR A 391 -17.41 24.82 -10.40
CA THR A 391 -17.73 23.39 -10.48
C THR A 391 -19.14 23.16 -11.07
N ALA A 392 -20.15 23.95 -10.70
CA ALA A 392 -21.50 23.83 -11.28
C ALA A 392 -21.60 24.30 -12.74
N ASN A 393 -20.79 25.27 -13.17
CA ASN A 393 -20.71 25.64 -14.60
C ASN A 393 -19.95 24.59 -15.43
N GLN A 394 -19.12 23.75 -14.81
CA GLN A 394 -18.39 22.66 -15.48
C GLN A 394 -19.16 21.32 -15.48
N MET A 395 -20.14 21.15 -14.58
CA MET A 395 -20.88 19.89 -14.36
C MET A 395 -22.40 20.00 -14.54
N SER A 396 -22.89 20.84 -15.47
CA SER A 396 -24.34 21.10 -15.64
C SER A 396 -25.18 19.85 -15.99
N ASN A 397 -24.53 18.73 -16.33
CA ASN A 397 -25.16 17.50 -16.83
C ASN A 397 -24.91 16.26 -15.92
N CYS A 398 -24.34 16.42 -14.71
CA CYS A 398 -24.11 15.31 -13.77
C CYS A 398 -25.26 15.17 -12.76
N THR A 399 -25.47 13.95 -12.26
CA THR A 399 -26.42 13.69 -11.15
C THR A 399 -26.03 14.42 -9.85
N ASP A 400 -27.03 14.72 -9.02
CA ASP A 400 -26.84 15.38 -7.73
C ASP A 400 -25.82 14.64 -6.85
N LEU A 401 -25.86 13.30 -6.80
CA LEU A 401 -24.93 12.49 -6.00
C LEU A 401 -23.47 12.62 -6.47
N LEU A 402 -23.20 12.58 -7.78
CA LEU A 402 -21.84 12.75 -8.32
C LEU A 402 -21.31 14.16 -8.03
N SER A 403 -22.16 15.18 -8.19
CA SER A 403 -21.80 16.56 -7.84
C SER A 403 -21.53 16.74 -6.35
N ILE A 404 -22.29 16.03 -5.50
CA ILE A 404 -22.10 16.02 -4.06
C ILE A 404 -20.80 15.32 -3.72
N ILE A 405 -20.47 14.17 -4.32
CA ILE A 405 -19.20 13.48 -4.08
C ILE A 405 -18.02 14.31 -4.55
N PHE A 406 -18.07 14.94 -5.72
CA PHE A 406 -16.97 15.78 -6.21
C PHE A 406 -16.80 17.05 -5.38
N SER A 407 -17.91 17.74 -5.08
CA SER A 407 -17.85 18.89 -4.17
C SER A 407 -17.46 18.46 -2.75
N THR A 408 -17.84 17.25 -2.34
CA THR A 408 -17.42 16.60 -1.12
C THR A 408 -15.93 16.39 -1.18
N ILE A 409 -15.32 15.73 -2.15
CA ILE A 409 -13.88 15.52 -2.21
C ILE A 409 -13.10 16.86 -2.30
N GLU A 410 -13.65 17.86 -2.99
CA GLU A 410 -13.11 19.22 -2.99
C GLU A 410 -13.23 19.92 -1.61
N LYS A 411 -14.25 19.59 -0.79
CA LYS A 411 -14.55 20.21 0.53
C LYS A 411 -14.21 19.35 1.76
N ARG A 412 -14.13 18.04 1.60
CA ARG A 412 -13.99 16.88 2.52
C ARG A 412 -12.70 16.16 2.14
N LYS A 413 -11.60 16.26 2.88
CA LYS A 413 -11.41 16.57 4.29
C LYS A 413 -11.88 15.53 5.30
N GLU A 414 -12.49 14.42 4.88
CA GLU A 414 -13.32 13.63 5.81
C GLU A 414 -13.07 12.12 5.97
N PHE A 415 -12.21 11.50 5.17
CA PHE A 415 -11.62 10.21 5.55
C PHE A 415 -10.26 10.45 6.22
N ASP A 416 -9.55 9.41 6.63
CA ASP A 416 -8.23 9.48 7.31
C ASP A 416 -7.13 10.01 6.35
N ILE A 417 -7.40 11.18 5.82
CA ILE A 417 -6.67 11.92 4.81
C ILE A 417 -5.76 12.84 5.62
N ARG A 418 -4.45 12.57 5.52
CA ARG A 418 -3.44 13.53 5.94
C ARG A 418 -3.43 14.69 4.95
N TYR A 419 -3.46 15.89 5.48
CA TYR A 419 -3.37 17.13 4.74
C TYR A 419 -1.91 17.50 4.67
N TYR A 420 -1.37 17.69 3.49
CA TYR A 420 0.02 18.13 3.36
C TYR A 420 0.07 19.55 2.88
N CYS A 421 1.06 20.28 3.38
CA CYS A 421 1.37 21.62 2.91
C CYS A 421 1.98 21.55 1.50
N THR A 422 1.45 22.36 0.58
CA THR A 422 2.00 22.47 -0.78
C THR A 422 3.38 23.15 -0.81
N VAL A 423 3.74 23.89 0.25
CA VAL A 423 4.95 24.71 0.36
C VAL A 423 5.99 24.09 1.29
N CYS A 424 5.57 23.49 2.41
CA CYS A 424 6.47 22.94 3.43
C CYS A 424 6.55 21.43 3.30
N ASP A 425 7.74 20.93 3.00
CA ASP A 425 7.98 19.49 2.82
C ASP A 425 7.78 18.69 4.11
N ASP A 426 7.78 19.36 5.27
CA ASP A 426 7.72 18.72 6.57
C ASP A 426 6.43 18.86 7.38
N PHE A 427 5.41 19.52 6.83
CA PHE A 427 4.21 19.87 7.60
C PHE A 427 2.94 19.20 7.05
N ASP A 428 2.49 18.17 7.78
CA ASP A 428 1.23 17.50 7.53
C ASP A 428 0.31 17.67 8.75
N LEU A 429 -0.99 17.84 8.50
CA LEU A 429 -2.02 17.89 9.53
C LEU A 429 -2.94 16.69 9.40
N CYS A 430 -3.28 16.05 10.51
CA CYS A 430 -4.46 15.18 10.54
C CYS A 430 -5.73 16.05 10.49
N LYS A 431 -6.88 15.46 10.17
CA LYS A 431 -8.17 16.17 10.13
C LYS A 431 -8.44 16.99 11.38
N LYS A 432 -8.15 16.43 12.57
CA LYS A 432 -8.35 17.13 13.84
C LYS A 432 -7.51 18.40 13.91
N CYS A 433 -6.22 18.31 13.61
CA CYS A 433 -5.30 19.46 13.66
C CYS A 433 -5.53 20.47 12.54
N TYR A 434 -5.97 20.03 11.35
CA TYR A 434 -6.32 20.94 10.25
C TYR A 434 -7.54 21.84 10.57
N ASN A 435 -8.47 21.34 11.39
CA ASN A 435 -9.70 22.06 11.73
C ASN A 435 -9.58 22.95 12.99
N VAL A 436 -8.41 23.03 13.63
CA VAL A 436 -8.18 23.93 14.78
C VAL A 436 -7.80 25.32 14.28
N GLU A 437 -8.41 26.36 14.86
CA GLU A 437 -7.98 27.74 14.62
C GLU A 437 -6.83 28.16 15.55
N PRO A 438 -5.86 28.97 15.07
CA PRO A 438 -5.79 29.56 13.73
C PRO A 438 -5.35 28.58 12.65
N LYS A 439 -5.87 28.75 11.43
CA LYS A 439 -5.51 27.93 10.27
C LYS A 439 -4.05 28.15 9.88
N TYR A 440 -3.38 27.09 9.46
CA TYR A 440 -2.03 27.16 8.89
C TYR A 440 -2.00 28.02 7.62
N GLU A 441 -0.96 28.84 7.47
CA GLU A 441 -0.89 29.91 6.44
C GLU A 441 -0.79 29.38 5.00
N HIS A 442 -0.26 28.17 4.81
CA HIS A 442 -0.04 27.60 3.47
C HIS A 442 -1.22 26.72 2.99
N LYS A 443 -1.41 26.69 1.66
CA LYS A 443 -2.42 25.85 0.99
C LYS A 443 -2.12 24.36 1.23
N MET A 444 -3.13 23.61 1.66
CA MET A 444 -3.04 22.16 1.94
C MET A 444 -3.83 21.32 0.91
N GLU A 445 -3.35 20.13 0.53
CA GLU A 445 -3.98 19.22 -0.45
C GLU A 445 -4.24 17.79 0.12
N CYS A 446 -5.09 17.00 -0.54
CA CYS A 446 -5.59 15.66 -0.15
C CYS A 446 -4.95 14.53 -0.98
N SER A 447 -5.02 13.26 -0.52
CA SER A 447 -4.60 12.06 -1.28
C SER A 447 -5.48 11.84 -2.51
N VAL A 448 -4.91 11.26 -3.56
CA VAL A 448 -5.54 11.21 -4.89
C VAL A 448 -5.32 9.83 -5.51
N LEU A 449 -6.40 9.22 -6.00
CA LEU A 449 -6.34 8.07 -6.91
C LEU A 449 -5.95 8.54 -8.30
N LEU A 450 -4.91 7.94 -8.88
CA LEU A 450 -4.44 8.20 -10.23
C LEU A 450 -5.02 7.14 -11.19
N THR A 451 -5.63 7.60 -12.29
CA THR A 451 -5.97 6.80 -13.47
C THR A 451 -4.85 6.96 -14.49
N VAL A 452 -4.35 5.84 -15.02
CA VAL A 452 -3.33 5.78 -16.05
C VAL A 452 -3.97 5.20 -17.31
N ASP A 453 -3.94 5.96 -18.40
CA ASP A 453 -4.44 5.50 -19.69
C ASP A 453 -3.34 4.72 -20.42
N MET A 454 -3.60 3.45 -20.72
CA MET A 454 -2.71 2.54 -21.42
C MET A 454 -3.35 2.04 -22.73
N SER A 455 -4.44 2.67 -23.18
CA SER A 455 -5.12 2.29 -24.41
C SER A 455 -4.20 2.43 -25.63
N GLN A 456 -4.63 1.86 -26.76
CA GLN A 456 -3.86 2.00 -28.01
C GLN A 456 -4.15 3.37 -28.61
N ASP A 457 -3.10 4.08 -29.05
CA ASP A 457 -3.25 5.31 -29.83
C ASP A 457 -4.05 5.00 -31.10
N ASN A 458 -5.32 5.38 -31.11
CA ASN A 458 -6.07 5.49 -32.35
C ASN A 458 -5.68 6.82 -33.01
N GLU A 459 -4.55 6.83 -33.72
CA GLU A 459 -4.13 7.97 -34.56
C GLU A 459 -5.15 8.34 -35.66
N GLU A 460 -6.28 7.63 -35.79
CA GLU A 460 -7.30 7.92 -36.81
C GLU A 460 -8.39 8.93 -36.40
N ASN A 461 -8.47 9.37 -35.14
CA ASN A 461 -9.56 10.27 -34.70
C ASN A 461 -9.17 11.75 -34.48
N SER A 462 -7.94 12.16 -34.82
CA SER A 462 -7.49 13.55 -34.68
C SER A 462 -7.60 14.41 -35.96
N LEU A 463 -8.20 13.90 -37.04
CA LEU A 463 -8.26 14.62 -38.33
C LEU A 463 -9.66 15.05 -38.82
N ASN A 464 -10.72 14.94 -38.00
CA ASN A 464 -12.05 15.42 -38.41
C ASN A 464 -12.75 16.25 -37.34
N SER A 465 -12.26 17.45 -37.08
CA SER A 465 -13.13 18.63 -36.92
C SER A 465 -12.32 19.92 -37.00
N ASN A 466 -12.74 20.78 -37.94
CA ASN A 466 -12.36 22.19 -38.07
C ASN A 466 -10.95 22.51 -38.57
N ASP A 467 -10.73 22.35 -39.88
CA ASP A 467 -10.17 23.43 -40.70
C ASP A 467 -10.43 23.19 -42.19
N LYS A 468 -11.54 23.75 -42.68
CA LYS A 468 -11.78 23.98 -44.12
C LYS A 468 -12.09 25.45 -44.35
N SER A 469 -11.02 26.25 -44.35
CA SER A 469 -10.94 27.60 -44.89
C SER A 469 -9.48 28.03 -44.67
N ILE A 470 -8.55 27.79 -45.59
CA ILE A 470 -8.23 28.70 -46.69
C ILE A 470 -7.37 27.94 -47.71
N ALA A 471 -7.59 28.27 -48.99
CA ALA A 471 -7.08 27.62 -50.18
C ALA A 471 -5.59 27.88 -50.50
N SER A 472 -5.10 27.06 -51.46
CA SER A 472 -4.01 27.33 -52.41
C SER A 472 -2.60 27.08 -51.87
N THR A 473 -1.62 26.44 -52.52
CA THR A 473 -1.20 26.43 -53.93
C THR A 473 -0.06 25.39 -54.06
N LEU A 474 -0.06 24.60 -55.16
CA LEU A 474 1.07 23.95 -55.88
C LEU A 474 2.39 23.74 -55.09
N LEU A 475 2.94 22.53 -54.93
CA LEU A 475 3.35 21.54 -55.94
C LEU A 475 3.71 20.22 -55.22
#